data_AF-A0A534L8E1-F1
#
_entry.id   AF-A0A534L8E1-F1
#
_cell.length_a   1.000
_cell.length_b   1.000
_cell.length_c   1.000
_cell.angle_alpha   90.00
_cell.angle_beta   90.00
_cell.angle_gamma   90.00
#
_symmetry.space_group_name_H-M   'P 1'
#
loop_
_entity.id
_entity.type
_entity.pdbx_description
1 polymer ?
#
loop_
_entity_poly.entity_id
_entity_poly.type
_entity_poly.pdbx_seq_one_letter_code
_entity_poly.pdbx_strand_id
1 'polypeptide(L)' 'AGMWPDPAQNEASTQWVKNYYKGLAPHAEEGGYINFAAGDDMNRVRANFGVNYDRLCDVKAKYDSENVFRHNQNISPA' A
#
# COMPACT_ATOMS: atom_id res chain seq x y z
N ALA A 1 11.52 -2.21 3.63
CA ALA A 1 11.94 -3.17 2.59
C ALA A 1 13.13 -3.96 3.08
N GLY A 2 13.34 -5.16 2.56
CA GLY A 2 14.59 -5.89 2.74
C GLY A 2 15.19 -6.21 1.38
N MET A 3 16.52 -6.35 1.33
CA MET A 3 17.27 -6.67 0.11
C MET A 3 18.31 -7.72 0.46
N TRP A 4 18.43 -8.73 -0.39
CA TRP A 4 19.38 -9.84 -0.21
C TRP A 4 19.74 -10.42 -1.59
N PRO A 5 20.95 -10.98 -1.75
CA PRO A 5 21.43 -11.45 -3.05
C PRO A 5 20.96 -12.86 -3.41
N ASP A 6 20.61 -13.68 -2.41
CA ASP A 6 20.26 -15.10 -2.59
C ASP A 6 18.72 -15.29 -2.51
N PRO A 7 18.06 -15.72 -3.61
CA PRO A 7 16.62 -15.99 -3.61
C PRO A 7 16.16 -17.04 -2.59
N ALA A 8 17.05 -17.93 -2.14
CA ALA A 8 16.72 -18.91 -1.10
C ALA A 8 16.36 -18.23 0.25
N GLN A 9 16.75 -16.97 0.44
CA GLN A 9 16.44 -16.19 1.63
C GLN A 9 15.08 -15.47 1.56
N ASN A 10 14.36 -15.54 0.43
CA ASN A 10 13.13 -14.79 0.21
C ASN A 10 12.11 -15.00 1.35
N GLU A 11 11.80 -16.25 1.67
CA GLU A 11 10.78 -16.57 2.67
C GLU A 11 11.16 -16.06 4.06
N ALA A 12 12.35 -16.44 4.54
CA ALA A 12 12.84 -16.06 5.87
C ALA A 12 12.96 -14.52 6.02
N SER A 13 13.49 -13.84 5.00
CA SER A 13 13.70 -12.40 5.05
C SER A 13 12.40 -11.62 4.90
N THR A 14 11.47 -12.05 4.05
CA THR A 14 10.11 -11.47 3.99
C THR A 14 9.39 -11.62 5.32
N GLN A 15 9.48 -12.80 5.96
CA GLN A 15 8.87 -13.02 7.27
C GLN A 15 9.48 -12.11 8.35
N TRP A 16 10.80 -11.92 8.32
CA TRP A 16 11.47 -11.00 9.23
C TRP A 16 10.98 -9.55 9.07
N VAL A 17 10.89 -9.03 7.84
CA VAL A 17 10.39 -7.67 7.57
C VAL A 17 8.94 -7.51 8.07
N LYS A 18 8.10 -8.51 7.83
CA LYS A 18 6.69 -8.51 8.30
C LYS A 18 6.60 -8.49 9.82
N ASN A 19 7.42 -9.28 10.50
CA ASN A 19 7.45 -9.33 11.97
C ASN A 19 7.96 -8.01 12.55
N TYR A 20 9.01 -7.43 11.96
CA TYR A 20 9.53 -6.12 12.34
C TYR A 20 8.46 -5.03 12.20
N TYR A 21 7.78 -4.97 11.05
CA TYR A 21 6.66 -4.04 10.83
C TYR A 21 5.55 -4.22 11.89
N LYS A 22 5.14 -5.46 12.17
CA LYS A 22 4.12 -5.75 13.19
C LYS A 22 4.53 -5.28 14.59
N GLY A 23 5.81 -5.41 14.94
CA GLY A 23 6.34 -4.94 16.22
C GLY A 23 6.33 -3.41 16.36
N LEU A 24 6.52 -2.68 15.26
CA LEU A 24 6.53 -1.22 15.26
C LEU A 24 5.16 -0.57 15.04
N ALA A 25 4.22 -1.28 14.39
CA ALA A 25 2.92 -0.72 14.02
C ALA A 25 2.16 -0.03 15.17
N PRO A 26 2.14 -0.54 16.43
CA PRO A 26 1.47 0.14 17.55
C PRO A 26 2.08 1.49 17.94
N HIS A 27 3.30 1.78 17.49
CA HIS A 27 4.05 3.00 17.80
C HIS A 27 4.11 3.98 16.62
N ALA A 28 3.43 3.67 15.51
CA ALA A 28 3.42 4.47 14.30
C ALA A 28 2.06 5.13 14.08
N GLU A 29 2.03 6.20 13.29
CA GLU A 29 0.78 6.76 12.78
C GLU A 29 0.09 5.80 11.80
N GLU A 30 -1.23 5.94 11.67
CA GLU A 30 -2.00 5.19 10.69
C GLU A 30 -1.63 5.60 9.26
N GLY A 31 -1.60 4.62 8.36
CA GLY A 31 -1.22 4.82 6.95
C GLY A 31 0.27 4.63 6.69
N GLY A 32 0.73 5.22 5.59
CA GLY A 32 2.09 5.04 5.08
C GLY A 32 2.28 5.75 3.73
N TYR A 33 3.54 5.86 3.31
CA TYR A 33 3.86 6.47 2.03
C TYR A 33 3.59 5.50 0.88
N ILE A 34 2.71 5.88 -0.05
CA ILE A 34 2.23 5.02 -1.14
C ILE A 34 3.35 4.43 -2.03
N ASN A 35 4.48 5.13 -2.16
CA ASN A 35 5.62 4.65 -2.95
C ASN A 35 6.49 3.61 -2.22
N PHE A 36 6.20 3.31 -0.95
CA PHE A 36 6.82 2.24 -0.18
C PHE A 36 5.88 1.08 0.14
N ALA A 37 4.68 1.08 -0.43
CA ALA A 37 3.71 0.00 -0.25
C ALA A 37 4.16 -1.28 -0.99
N ALA A 38 3.97 -2.43 -0.32
CA ALA A 38 4.15 -3.76 -0.89
C ALA A 38 2.81 -4.31 -1.43
N GLY A 39 2.85 -5.46 -2.10
CA GLY A 39 1.66 -6.08 -2.69
C GLY A 39 0.56 -6.42 -1.68
N ASP A 40 0.91 -6.61 -0.41
CA ASP A 40 -0.01 -6.90 0.70
C ASP A 40 -0.55 -5.65 1.42
N ASP A 41 -0.24 -4.43 0.95
CA ASP A 41 -0.70 -3.17 1.56
C ASP A 41 -1.99 -2.59 0.93
N MET A 42 -2.63 -3.29 -0.01
CA MET A 42 -3.82 -2.77 -0.73
C MET A 42 -4.99 -2.41 0.19
N ASN A 43 -5.15 -3.12 1.31
CA ASN A 43 -6.16 -2.80 2.32
C ASN A 43 -5.92 -1.45 3.03
N ARG A 44 -4.72 -0.86 2.87
CA ARG A 44 -4.31 0.39 3.50
C ARG A 44 -4.45 1.61 2.59
N VAL A 45 -4.86 1.44 1.34
CA VAL A 45 -4.98 2.54 0.37
C VAL A 45 -5.82 3.69 0.92
N ARG A 46 -6.96 3.40 1.56
CA ARG A 46 -7.81 4.44 2.17
C ARG A 46 -7.11 5.17 3.31
N ALA A 47 -6.43 4.45 4.19
CA ALA A 47 -5.64 5.03 5.27
C ALA A 47 -4.47 5.88 4.73
N ASN A 48 -3.81 5.45 3.66
CA ASN A 48 -2.67 6.16 3.05
C ASN A 48 -3.08 7.49 2.41
N PHE A 49 -4.27 7.59 1.82
CA PHE A 49 -4.80 8.84 1.27
C PHE A 49 -5.56 9.69 2.31
N GLY A 50 -6.00 9.06 3.41
CA GLY A 50 -6.68 9.71 4.52
C GLY A 50 -7.88 10.53 4.05
N VAL A 51 -7.97 11.77 4.54
CA VAL A 51 -9.06 12.72 4.22
C VAL A 51 -9.20 13.03 2.73
N ASN A 52 -8.18 12.76 1.91
CA ASN A 52 -8.23 13.01 0.48
C ASN A 52 -8.84 11.85 -0.32
N TYR A 53 -9.06 10.68 0.29
CA TYR A 53 -9.50 9.49 -0.43
C TYR A 53 -10.79 9.72 -1.22
N ASP A 54 -11.83 10.23 -0.57
CA ASP A 54 -13.14 10.40 -1.20
C ASP A 54 -13.07 11.41 -2.36
N ARG A 55 -12.33 12.51 -2.19
CA ARG A 55 -12.08 13.49 -3.28
C ARG A 55 -11.33 12.85 -4.46
N LEU A 56 -10.39 11.95 -4.19
CA LEU A 56 -9.66 11.26 -5.24
C LEU A 56 -10.55 10.26 -5.98
N CYS A 57 -11.49 9.58 -5.29
CA CYS A 57 -12.50 8.74 -5.92
C CYS A 57 -13.39 9.54 -6.90
N ASP A 58 -13.79 10.76 -6.54
CA ASP A 58 -14.55 11.64 -7.44
C ASP A 58 -13.73 12.03 -8.69
N VAL A 59 -12.45 12.36 -8.50
CA VAL A 59 -11.54 12.66 -9.62
C VAL A 59 -11.36 11.42 -10.50
N LYS A 60 -11.21 10.23 -9.91
CA LYS A 60 -11.11 8.97 -10.66
C LYS A 60 -12.39 8.69 -11.44
N ALA A 61 -13.57 8.90 -10.86
CA ALA A 61 -14.84 8.77 -11.57
C ALA A 61 -14.96 9.74 -12.76
N LYS A 62 -14.41 10.95 -12.66
CA LYS A 62 -14.43 11.93 -13.75
C LYS A 62 -13.52 11.56 -14.92
N TYR A 63 -12.35 10.99 -14.65
CA TYR A 63 -11.29 10.82 -15.65
C TYR A 63 -11.00 9.35 -16.03
N ASP A 64 -11.42 8.38 -15.22
CA ASP A 64 -11.19 6.95 -15.38
C ASP A 64 -12.32 6.13 -14.71
N SER A 65 -13.57 6.38 -15.11
CA SER A 65 -14.77 5.74 -14.54
C SER A 65 -14.81 4.22 -14.69
N GLU A 66 -14.17 3.68 -15.73
CA GLU A 66 -14.07 2.23 -15.96
C GLU A 66 -12.87 1.61 -15.20
N ASN A 67 -12.11 2.43 -14.47
CA ASN A 67 -10.92 2.03 -13.72
C ASN A 67 -9.89 1.26 -14.57
N VAL A 68 -9.62 1.77 -15.77
CA VAL A 68 -8.66 1.20 -16.73
C VAL A 68 -7.25 1.22 -16.12
N PHE A 69 -6.87 2.31 -15.45
CA PHE A 69 -5.56 2.45 -14.82
C PHE A 69 -5.56 1.96 -13.38
N ARG A 70 -5.46 0.64 -13.21
CA ARG A 70 -5.62 -0.04 -11.90
C ARG A 70 -4.38 -0.75 -11.34
N HIS A 71 -3.26 -0.77 -12.08
CA HIS A 71 -2.01 -1.36 -11.58
C HIS A 71 -1.16 -0.30 -10.85
N ASN A 72 -1.66 0.15 -9.70
CA ASN A 72 -1.06 1.16 -8.83
C ASN A 72 -1.65 1.01 -7.41
N GLN A 73 -1.37 1.94 -6.50
CA GLN A 73 -2.06 2.06 -5.21
C GLN A 73 -3.50 2.54 -5.44
N ASN A 74 -4.31 1.65 -5.99
CA ASN A 74 -5.51 2.01 -6.74
C ASN A 74 -6.67 2.42 -5.83
N ILE A 75 -7.31 3.51 -6.22
CA ILE A 75 -8.61 3.95 -5.71
C ILE A 75 -9.71 3.53 -6.69
N SER A 76 -10.85 3.09 -6.17
CA SER A 76 -12.02 2.85 -6.98
C SER A 76 -12.70 4.18 -7.33
N PRO A 77 -13.24 4.35 -8.55
CA PRO A 77 -14.21 5.41 -8.83
C PRO A 77 -15.35 5.42 -7.80
N ALA A 78 -15.86 6.61 -7.47
CA ALA A 78 -17.03 6.79 -6.59
C ALA A 78 -18.31 6.18 -7.17
#